data_AF-A0A1I5MMD7-F1
#
_entry.id   AF-A0A1I5MMD7-F1
#
_cell.length_a   1.000
_cell.length_b   1.000
_cell.length_c   1.000
_cell.angle_alpha   90.00
_cell.angle_beta   90.00
_cell.angle_gamma   90.00
#
_symmetry.space_group_name_H-M   'P 1'
#
loop_
_entity.id
_entity.type
_entity.pdbx_description
1 polymer ?
#
loop_
_entity_poly.entity_id
_entity_poly.type
_entity_poly.pdbx_seq_one_letter_code
_entity_poly.pdbx_strand_id
1 'polypeptide(L)'
;MKKLINLIALVFLISVNMANANDETPNEVTKKFWNAMVNDDLRTAKSLTIRSKIKRSSLLNVKLKGAELKEANVINGHAFVPTTIFFAIPIEAVEDKECNITIDTELLKVEDKWLVDDIVAMESYNSTIKKGLASCTTKMLEDAIGLGKEQYEELQKKLKKSFDIFGDTFEDSLKSIKERLKKSLKELQEENEPAPQLPEPQKVEKI
;
A
#
# COMPACT_ATOMS: atom_id res chain seq x y z
N MET A 1 -55.22 24.17 -36.99
CA MET A 1 -53.82 24.63 -36.88
C MET A 1 -53.42 25.10 -35.47
N LYS A 2 -54.23 25.88 -34.74
CA LYS A 2 -53.90 26.31 -33.35
C LYS A 2 -53.66 25.18 -32.33
N LYS A 3 -54.33 24.02 -32.49
CA LYS A 3 -54.15 22.86 -31.60
C LYS A 3 -52.83 22.10 -31.80
N LEU A 4 -52.20 22.18 -32.98
CA LEU A 4 -50.90 21.54 -33.25
C LEU A 4 -49.74 22.34 -32.64
N ILE A 5 -49.86 23.68 -32.61
CA ILE A 5 -48.82 24.56 -32.07
C ILE A 5 -48.70 24.41 -30.54
N ASN A 6 -49.83 24.23 -29.84
CA ASN A 6 -49.82 23.98 -28.39
C ASN A 6 -49.27 22.60 -27.99
N LEU A 7 -49.26 21.61 -28.90
CA LEU A 7 -48.71 20.28 -28.62
C LEU A 7 -47.18 20.27 -28.77
N ILE A 8 -46.64 21.02 -29.74
CA ILE A 8 -45.18 21.13 -29.97
C ILE A 8 -44.52 21.95 -28.86
N ALA A 9 -45.19 22.97 -28.33
CA ALA A 9 -44.69 23.74 -27.18
C ALA A 9 -44.64 22.93 -25.88
N LEU A 10 -45.56 21.96 -25.69
CA LEU A 10 -45.60 21.11 -24.50
C LEU A 10 -44.52 20.01 -24.52
N VAL A 11 -44.13 19.52 -25.70
CA VAL A 11 -43.03 18.53 -25.85
C VAL A 11 -41.65 19.16 -25.63
N PHE A 12 -41.46 20.45 -25.92
CA PHE A 12 -40.19 21.15 -25.68
C PHE A 12 -39.96 21.55 -24.22
N LEU A 13 -40.99 21.54 -23.36
CA LEU A 13 -40.85 21.89 -21.94
C LEU A 13 -40.48 20.70 -21.04
N ILE A 14 -40.43 19.47 -21.58
CA ILE A 14 -40.11 18.25 -20.81
C ILE A 14 -38.63 17.82 -21.01
N SER A 15 -37.91 18.37 -21.99
CA SER A 15 -36.53 17.98 -22.31
C SER A 15 -35.41 18.79 -21.62
N VAL A 16 -35.73 19.63 -20.63
CA VAL A 16 -34.70 20.45 -19.91
C VAL A 16 -34.18 19.77 -18.64
N ASN A 17 -34.73 18.64 -18.21
CA ASN A 17 -34.22 17.90 -17.06
C ASN A 17 -33.43 16.66 -17.53
N MET A 18 -32.12 16.81 -17.75
CA MET A 18 -31.09 15.79 -17.46
C MET A 18 -29.72 16.22 -18.03
N ALA A 19 -29.14 17.26 -17.43
CA ALA A 19 -27.70 17.43 -17.38
C ALA A 19 -27.32 17.95 -15.99
N ASN A 20 -27.83 17.29 -14.94
CA ASN A 20 -27.07 17.24 -13.70
C ASN A 20 -25.87 16.37 -14.03
N ALA A 21 -24.78 16.99 -14.47
CA ALA A 21 -23.47 16.38 -14.25
C ALA A 21 -23.43 16.16 -12.73
N ASN A 22 -23.58 14.89 -12.31
CA ASN A 22 -23.27 14.52 -10.95
C ASN A 22 -21.77 14.78 -10.84
N ASP A 23 -21.40 15.97 -10.35
CA ASP A 23 -20.03 16.36 -10.08
C ASP A 23 -19.53 15.44 -8.98
N GLU A 24 -18.87 14.36 -9.40
CA GLU A 24 -18.28 13.40 -8.48
C GLU A 24 -17.31 14.12 -7.55
N THR A 25 -17.41 13.85 -6.27
CA THR A 25 -16.48 14.39 -5.28
C THR A 25 -15.08 13.80 -5.47
N PRO A 26 -14.01 14.47 -5.00
CA PRO A 26 -12.66 13.90 -5.03
C PRO A 26 -12.57 12.52 -4.37
N ASN A 27 -13.31 12.30 -3.27
CA ASN A 27 -13.39 11.03 -2.58
C ASN A 27 -14.01 9.92 -3.45
N GLU A 28 -15.09 10.22 -4.18
CA GLU A 28 -15.73 9.26 -5.09
C GLU A 28 -14.81 8.86 -6.24
N VAL A 29 -14.16 9.84 -6.88
CA VAL A 29 -13.20 9.58 -7.96
C VAL A 29 -12.03 8.75 -7.46
N THR A 30 -11.48 9.09 -6.29
CA THR A 30 -10.37 8.35 -5.66
C THR A 30 -10.77 6.93 -5.32
N LYS A 31 -11.98 6.73 -4.79
CA LYS A 31 -12.50 5.40 -4.45
C LYS A 31 -12.67 4.54 -5.70
N LYS A 32 -13.27 5.09 -6.76
CA LYS A 32 -13.41 4.39 -8.05
C LYS A 32 -12.05 4.03 -8.64
N PHE A 33 -11.09 4.94 -8.54
CA PHE A 33 -9.74 4.74 -9.03
C PHE A 33 -9.06 3.56 -8.33
N TRP A 34 -8.98 3.56 -6.99
CA TRP A 34 -8.33 2.47 -6.26
C TRP A 34 -9.10 1.16 -6.33
N ASN A 35 -10.43 1.18 -6.39
CA ASN A 35 -11.20 -0.02 -6.67
C ASN A 35 -10.88 -0.62 -8.04
N ALA A 36 -10.72 0.21 -9.07
CA ALA A 36 -10.31 -0.26 -10.39
C ALA A 36 -8.88 -0.86 -10.35
N MET A 37 -7.96 -0.24 -9.60
CA MET A 37 -6.61 -0.77 -9.39
C MET A 37 -6.60 -2.12 -8.65
N VAL A 38 -7.40 -2.26 -7.58
CA VAL A 38 -7.55 -3.51 -6.81
C VAL A 38 -8.12 -4.63 -7.68
N ASN A 39 -9.07 -4.31 -8.56
CA ASN A 39 -9.71 -5.27 -9.45
C ASN A 39 -8.97 -5.48 -10.79
N ASP A 40 -7.76 -4.92 -10.95
CA ASP A 40 -6.97 -5.00 -12.18
C ASP A 40 -7.71 -4.43 -13.43
N ASP A 41 -8.71 -3.58 -13.21
CA ASP A 41 -9.43 -2.85 -14.26
C ASP A 41 -8.68 -1.57 -14.65
N LEU A 42 -7.54 -1.77 -15.33
CA LEU A 42 -6.69 -0.67 -15.77
C LEU A 42 -7.38 0.27 -16.76
N ARG A 43 -8.43 -0.19 -17.46
CA ARG A 43 -9.20 0.67 -18.39
C ARG A 43 -9.97 1.72 -17.59
N THR A 44 -10.70 1.30 -16.56
CA THR A 44 -11.43 2.21 -15.69
C THR A 44 -10.47 3.11 -14.92
N ALA A 45 -9.38 2.55 -14.36
CA ALA A 45 -8.37 3.35 -13.65
C ALA A 45 -7.80 4.47 -14.53
N LYS A 46 -7.45 4.17 -15.80
CA LYS A 46 -6.96 5.18 -16.75
C LYS A 46 -7.99 6.27 -17.05
N SER A 47 -9.27 5.90 -17.21
CA SER A 47 -10.34 6.87 -17.50
C SER A 47 -10.57 7.90 -16.37
N LEU A 48 -10.10 7.60 -15.16
CA LEU A 48 -10.19 8.48 -13.99
C LEU A 48 -8.95 9.35 -13.79
N THR A 49 -8.02 9.35 -14.75
CA THR A 49 -6.74 10.07 -14.66
C THR A 49 -6.60 11.12 -15.72
N ILE A 50 -5.76 12.13 -15.45
CA ILE A 50 -5.52 13.24 -16.37
C ILE A 50 -4.85 12.77 -17.66
N ARG A 51 -3.85 11.87 -17.57
CA ARG A 51 -2.99 11.53 -18.71
C ARG A 51 -3.12 10.08 -19.17
N SER A 52 -3.87 9.24 -18.48
CA SER A 52 -4.08 7.83 -18.83
C SER A 52 -2.77 7.03 -18.97
N LYS A 53 -1.68 7.41 -18.27
CA LYS A 53 -0.34 6.80 -18.46
C LYS A 53 -0.06 5.60 -17.57
N ILE A 54 -1.02 5.17 -16.74
CA ILE A 54 -0.85 4.02 -15.84
C ILE A 54 -0.54 2.74 -16.64
N LYS A 55 0.54 2.06 -16.28
CA LYS A 55 0.92 0.77 -16.88
C LYS A 55 0.98 -0.30 -15.80
N ARG A 56 0.65 -1.54 -16.15
CA ARG A 56 0.80 -2.67 -15.23
C ARG A 56 2.26 -2.84 -14.79
N SER A 57 3.19 -2.69 -15.73
CA SER A 57 4.64 -2.79 -15.49
C SER A 57 5.21 -1.71 -14.58
N SER A 58 4.49 -0.60 -14.36
CA SER A 58 4.91 0.45 -13.43
C SER A 58 4.40 0.21 -12.00
N LEU A 59 3.63 -0.84 -11.76
CA LEU A 59 3.18 -1.23 -10.43
C LEU A 59 4.13 -2.29 -9.89
N LEU A 60 4.53 -2.18 -8.61
CA LEU A 60 5.18 -3.30 -7.95
C LEU A 60 4.25 -4.52 -7.99
N ASN A 61 4.84 -5.72 -8.19
CA ASN A 61 4.14 -7.00 -8.26
C ASN A 61 3.58 -7.45 -6.88
N VAL A 62 2.83 -6.58 -6.22
CA VAL A 62 2.08 -6.89 -5.01
C VAL A 62 0.62 -7.10 -5.35
N LYS A 63 -0.07 -7.91 -4.55
CA LYS A 63 -1.51 -8.07 -4.67
C LYS A 63 -2.21 -7.00 -3.85
N LEU A 64 -2.82 -6.01 -4.51
CA LEU A 64 -3.68 -5.05 -3.82
C LEU A 64 -4.91 -5.77 -3.25
N LYS A 65 -5.29 -5.43 -2.03
CA LYS A 65 -6.39 -6.04 -1.28
C LYS A 65 -7.56 -5.06 -1.10
N GLY A 66 -7.27 -3.77 -1.01
CA GLY A 66 -8.28 -2.73 -0.82
C GLY A 66 -7.67 -1.35 -0.63
N ALA A 67 -8.54 -0.35 -0.49
CA ALA A 67 -8.17 1.00 -0.11
C ALA A 67 -9.23 1.64 0.80
N GLU A 68 -8.76 2.36 1.81
CA GLU A 68 -9.56 3.19 2.70
C GLU A 68 -9.20 4.65 2.52
N LEU A 69 -10.21 5.53 2.50
CA LEU A 69 -10.04 6.94 2.21
C LEU A 69 -10.45 7.77 3.44
N LYS A 70 -9.69 8.84 3.69
CA LYS A 70 -10.11 9.93 4.58
C LYS A 70 -10.71 11.08 3.75
N GLU A 71 -11.28 12.06 4.44
CA GLU A 71 -11.85 13.25 3.81
C GLU A 71 -10.82 13.99 2.97
N ALA A 72 -11.24 14.44 1.77
CA ALA A 72 -10.40 15.21 0.87
C ALA A 72 -10.11 16.60 1.43
N ASN A 73 -8.86 17.04 1.35
CA ASN A 73 -8.51 18.44 1.52
C ASN A 73 -8.45 19.11 0.14
N VAL A 74 -9.31 20.12 -0.10
CA VAL A 74 -9.43 20.80 -1.39
C VAL A 74 -8.89 22.22 -1.30
N ILE A 75 -7.89 22.53 -2.13
CA ILE A 75 -7.22 23.84 -2.16
C ILE A 75 -7.02 24.26 -3.62
N ASN A 76 -7.62 25.38 -4.03
CA ASN A 76 -7.42 25.99 -5.36
C ASN A 76 -7.56 25.03 -6.56
N GLY A 77 -8.56 24.14 -6.54
CA GLY A 77 -8.78 23.17 -7.63
C GLY A 77 -7.85 21.96 -7.60
N HIS A 78 -7.04 21.81 -6.55
CA HIS A 78 -6.36 20.58 -6.18
C HIS A 78 -7.13 19.90 -5.05
N ALA A 79 -7.18 18.58 -5.06
CA ALA A 79 -7.68 17.79 -3.95
C ALA A 79 -6.63 16.75 -3.53
N PHE A 80 -6.42 16.63 -2.23
CA PHE A 80 -5.53 15.63 -1.63
C PHE A 80 -6.38 14.69 -0.79
N VAL A 81 -6.42 13.41 -1.18
CA VAL A 81 -7.22 12.39 -0.51
C VAL A 81 -6.28 11.39 0.18
N PRO A 82 -6.11 11.48 1.51
CA PRO A 82 -5.33 10.51 2.25
C PRO A 82 -5.93 9.12 2.07
N THR A 83 -5.15 8.22 1.50
CA THR A 83 -5.56 6.89 1.07
C THR A 83 -4.66 5.85 1.70
N THR A 84 -5.23 4.99 2.53
CA THR A 84 -4.56 3.80 3.03
C THR A 84 -4.79 2.65 2.06
N ILE A 85 -3.72 2.12 1.48
CA ILE A 85 -3.76 1.01 0.52
C ILE A 85 -3.30 -0.26 1.22
N PHE A 86 -4.12 -1.30 1.14
CA PHE A 86 -3.84 -2.62 1.68
C PHE A 86 -3.31 -3.53 0.58
N PHE A 87 -2.25 -4.28 0.88
CA PHE A 87 -1.61 -5.18 -0.07
C PHE A 87 -1.02 -6.40 0.62
N ALA A 88 -0.92 -7.50 -0.12
CA ALA A 88 -0.25 -8.72 0.30
C ALA A 88 1.07 -8.89 -0.46
N ILE A 89 2.10 -9.33 0.25
CA ILE A 89 3.38 -9.72 -0.33
C ILE A 89 3.20 -11.12 -0.96
N PRO A 90 3.62 -11.34 -2.22
CA PRO A 90 3.41 -12.62 -2.90
C PRO A 90 4.40 -13.69 -2.40
N ILE A 91 4.20 -14.16 -1.17
CA ILE A 91 5.04 -15.19 -0.55
C ILE A 91 4.12 -16.30 -0.08
N GLU A 92 4.19 -17.45 -0.74
CA GLU A 92 3.33 -18.61 -0.47
C GLU A 92 3.32 -19.07 0.99
N ALA A 93 4.37 -18.75 1.76
CA ALA A 93 4.54 -19.21 3.13
C ALA A 93 4.19 -18.20 4.21
N VAL A 94 3.80 -16.98 3.84
CA VAL A 94 3.34 -15.98 4.81
C VAL A 94 1.89 -15.75 4.48
N GLU A 95 0.99 -16.45 5.18
CA GLU A 95 -0.47 -16.39 5.01
C GLU A 95 -0.93 -14.97 4.74
N ASP A 96 -1.18 -14.63 3.46
CA ASP A 96 -1.81 -13.40 2.97
C ASP A 96 -1.60 -12.14 3.82
N LYS A 97 -0.40 -11.99 4.43
CA LYS A 97 -0.26 -11.08 5.57
C LYS A 97 -0.39 -9.68 5.05
N GLU A 98 -1.42 -9.03 5.55
CA GLU A 98 -1.83 -7.75 5.02
C GLU A 98 -0.90 -6.67 5.54
N CYS A 99 -0.28 -6.00 4.58
CA CYS A 99 0.51 -4.81 4.78
C CYS A 99 -0.33 -3.61 4.35
N ASN A 100 -0.02 -2.44 4.88
CA ASN A 100 -0.62 -1.20 4.40
C ASN A 100 0.42 -0.10 4.24
N ILE A 101 0.09 0.85 3.37
CA ILE A 101 0.75 2.13 3.24
C ILE A 101 -0.30 3.23 3.23
N THR A 102 0.08 4.43 3.63
CA THR A 102 -0.78 5.60 3.44
C THR A 102 -0.07 6.58 2.50
N ILE A 103 -0.79 7.05 1.50
CA ILE A 103 -0.36 8.06 0.54
C ILE A 103 -1.46 9.10 0.37
N ASP A 104 -1.10 10.30 -0.09
CA ASP A 104 -2.09 11.25 -0.57
C ASP A 104 -2.33 11.00 -2.07
N THR A 105 -3.57 10.68 -2.44
CA THR A 105 -3.99 10.64 -3.84
C THR A 105 -4.32 12.05 -4.27
N GLU A 106 -3.54 12.61 -5.20
CA GLU A 106 -3.76 13.96 -5.72
C GLU A 106 -4.71 13.94 -6.93
N LEU A 107 -5.65 14.88 -6.94
CA LEU A 107 -6.59 15.11 -8.02
C LEU A 107 -6.57 16.58 -8.43
N LEU A 108 -6.76 16.84 -9.72
CA LEU A 108 -6.95 18.17 -10.28
C LEU A 108 -8.35 18.30 -10.86
N LYS A 109 -8.95 19.48 -10.72
CA LYS A 109 -10.20 19.82 -11.40
C LYS A 109 -9.89 20.27 -12.83
N VAL A 110 -10.32 19.48 -13.82
CA VAL A 110 -10.15 19.69 -15.27
C VAL A 110 -11.53 19.70 -15.92
N GLU A 111 -11.90 20.80 -16.59
CA GLU A 111 -13.21 20.95 -17.25
C GLU A 111 -14.39 20.56 -16.33
N ASP A 112 -14.36 21.09 -15.11
CA ASP A 112 -15.30 20.82 -14.03
C ASP A 112 -15.32 19.40 -13.45
N LYS A 113 -14.43 18.51 -13.89
CA LYS A 113 -14.32 17.14 -13.38
C LYS A 113 -13.06 16.93 -12.56
N TRP A 114 -13.17 16.16 -11.48
CA TRP A 114 -12.00 15.71 -10.74
C TRP A 114 -11.35 14.53 -11.45
N LEU A 115 -10.04 14.62 -11.66
CA LEU A 115 -9.23 13.56 -12.26
C LEU A 115 -7.95 13.36 -11.44
N VAL A 116 -7.55 12.10 -11.26
CA VAL A 116 -6.31 11.75 -10.56
C VAL A 116 -5.10 12.22 -11.37
N ASP A 117 -4.15 12.92 -10.74
CA ASP A 117 -2.84 13.15 -11.33
C ASP A 117 -2.04 11.83 -11.26
N ASP A 118 -2.09 11.07 -12.35
CA ASP A 118 -1.49 9.74 -12.45
C ASP A 118 0.02 9.74 -12.31
N ILE A 119 0.70 10.85 -12.61
CA ILE A 119 2.16 10.93 -12.45
C ILE A 119 2.48 10.99 -10.96
N VAL A 120 1.87 11.94 -10.24
CA VAL A 120 2.14 12.15 -8.82
C VAL A 120 1.65 10.96 -7.98
N ALA A 121 0.43 10.48 -8.24
CA ALA A 121 -0.15 9.36 -7.51
C ALA A 121 0.68 8.08 -7.68
N MET A 122 1.15 7.76 -8.89
CA MET A 122 1.93 6.55 -9.13
C MET A 122 3.38 6.65 -8.64
N GLU A 123 4.00 7.83 -8.67
CA GLU A 123 5.31 8.06 -8.06
C GLU A 123 5.25 7.92 -6.53
N SER A 124 4.24 8.54 -5.90
CA SER A 124 3.98 8.43 -4.46
C SER A 124 3.68 6.98 -4.06
N TYR A 125 2.83 6.29 -4.82
CA TYR A 125 2.54 4.86 -4.63
C TYR A 125 3.82 4.03 -4.71
N ASN A 126 4.59 4.12 -5.79
CA ASN A 126 5.76 3.28 -6.01
C ASN A 126 6.87 3.51 -4.96
N SER A 127 7.11 4.77 -4.58
CA SER A 127 8.10 5.10 -3.57
C SER A 127 7.65 4.62 -2.17
N THR A 128 6.38 4.81 -1.83
CA THR A 128 5.83 4.44 -0.53
C THR A 128 5.66 2.94 -0.41
N ILE A 129 5.26 2.24 -1.46
CA ILE A 129 5.06 0.79 -1.41
C ILE A 129 6.37 0.01 -1.28
N LYS A 130 7.48 0.52 -1.83
CA LYS A 130 8.82 -0.04 -1.53
C LYS A 130 9.15 0.06 -0.04
N LYS A 131 8.90 1.21 0.58
CA LYS A 131 9.11 1.42 2.02
C LYS A 131 8.16 0.56 2.86
N GLY A 132 6.90 0.46 2.44
CA GLY A 132 5.88 -0.38 3.07
C GLY A 132 6.25 -1.86 3.03
N LEU A 133 6.70 -2.36 1.87
CA LEU A 133 7.21 -3.73 1.72
C LEU A 133 8.38 -4.00 2.66
N ALA A 134 9.35 -3.10 2.71
CA ALA A 134 10.50 -3.22 3.61
C ALA A 134 10.04 -3.26 5.08
N SER A 135 9.20 -2.31 5.50
CA SER A 135 8.69 -2.25 6.88
C SER A 135 7.86 -3.47 7.27
N CYS A 136 6.97 -3.92 6.38
CA CYS A 136 6.12 -5.08 6.62
C CYS A 136 6.97 -6.36 6.72
N THR A 137 7.96 -6.51 5.84
CA THR A 137 8.92 -7.62 5.87
C THR A 137 9.74 -7.62 7.17
N THR A 138 10.21 -6.46 7.62
CA THR A 138 10.94 -6.34 8.90
C THR A 138 10.08 -6.84 10.06
N LYS A 139 8.82 -6.39 10.15
CA LYS A 139 7.91 -6.85 11.20
C LYS A 139 7.69 -8.36 11.16
N MET A 140 7.52 -8.94 9.97
CA MET A 140 7.40 -10.41 9.84
C MET A 140 8.63 -11.14 10.34
N LEU A 141 9.83 -10.61 10.07
CA LEU A 141 11.08 -11.18 10.55
C LEU A 141 11.23 -11.02 12.07
N GLU A 142 10.85 -9.88 12.64
CA GLU A 142 10.82 -9.64 14.08
C GLU A 142 9.86 -10.60 14.78
N ASP A 143 8.65 -10.78 14.24
CA ASP A 143 7.66 -11.76 14.72
C ASP A 143 8.25 -13.18 14.71
N ALA A 144 8.95 -13.55 13.63
CA ALA A 144 9.57 -14.87 13.51
C ALA A 144 10.75 -15.08 14.47
N ILE A 145 11.53 -14.03 14.80
CA ILE A 145 12.56 -14.11 15.85
C ILE A 145 11.91 -14.45 17.19
N GLY A 146 10.78 -13.82 17.52
CA GLY A 146 10.03 -14.11 18.75
C GLY A 146 9.54 -15.56 18.85
N LEU A 147 9.41 -16.25 17.71
CA LEU A 147 8.99 -17.65 17.64
C LEU A 147 10.16 -18.65 17.56
N GLY A 148 11.39 -18.17 17.33
CA GLY A 148 12.61 -18.97 17.36
C GLY A 148 13.44 -18.96 16.07
N LYS A 149 14.70 -19.36 16.20
CA LYS A 149 15.73 -19.27 15.15
C LYS A 149 15.36 -20.00 13.86
N GLU A 150 14.79 -21.21 13.95
CA GLU A 150 14.45 -22.02 12.76
C GLU A 150 13.39 -21.35 11.89
N GLN A 151 12.36 -20.77 12.51
CA GLN A 151 11.28 -20.08 11.79
C GLN A 151 11.78 -18.79 11.15
N TYR A 152 12.66 -18.06 11.83
CA TYR A 152 13.34 -16.90 11.28
C TYR A 152 14.18 -17.25 10.04
N GLU A 153 15.02 -18.29 10.12
CA GLU A 153 15.88 -18.72 9.01
C GLU A 153 15.06 -19.22 7.81
N GLU A 154 13.97 -19.95 8.07
CA GLU A 154 13.05 -20.40 7.03
C GLU A 154 12.36 -19.22 6.34
N LEU A 155 11.79 -18.30 7.11
CA LEU A 155 11.15 -17.10 6.58
C LEU A 155 12.14 -16.25 5.77
N GLN A 156 13.35 -16.05 6.28
CA GLN A 156 14.40 -15.33 5.56
C GLN A 156 14.72 -15.97 4.21
N LYS A 157 14.83 -17.30 4.15
CA LYS A 157 15.10 -18.04 2.90
C LYS A 157 13.96 -17.87 1.89
N LYS A 158 12.71 -17.92 2.35
CA LYS A 158 11.53 -17.75 1.49
C LYS A 158 11.39 -16.31 0.98
N LEU A 159 11.60 -15.33 1.86
CA LEU A 159 11.65 -13.92 1.49
C LEU A 159 12.69 -13.67 0.41
N LYS A 160 13.93 -14.16 0.61
CA LYS A 160 15.01 -14.01 -0.37
C LYS A 160 14.60 -14.54 -1.75
N LYS A 161 14.04 -15.76 -1.80
CA LYS A 161 13.58 -16.38 -3.05
C LYS A 161 12.47 -15.59 -3.74
N SER A 162 11.53 -15.03 -2.98
CA SER A 162 10.44 -14.20 -3.53
C SER A 162 10.93 -12.81 -3.98
N PHE A 163 11.98 -12.27 -3.35
CA PHE A 163 12.47 -10.92 -3.60
C PHE A 163 13.56 -10.80 -4.67
N ASP A 164 14.18 -11.90 -5.08
CA ASP A 164 15.01 -11.95 -6.31
C ASP A 164 14.22 -11.46 -7.56
N ILE A 165 12.89 -11.36 -7.47
CA ILE A 165 11.98 -10.86 -8.51
C ILE A 165 11.82 -9.32 -8.47
N PHE A 166 12.12 -8.65 -7.36
CA PHE A 166 11.83 -7.22 -7.13
C PHE A 166 13.02 -6.27 -7.43
N GLY A 167 14.21 -6.80 -7.67
CA GLY A 167 15.41 -6.07 -8.12
C GLY A 167 16.28 -5.42 -7.02
N ASP A 168 17.44 -4.89 -7.43
CA ASP A 168 18.58 -4.49 -6.59
C ASP A 168 18.25 -3.49 -5.46
N THR A 169 17.29 -2.58 -5.67
CA THR A 169 16.95 -1.55 -4.65
C THR A 169 16.35 -2.16 -3.37
N PHE A 170 15.71 -3.33 -3.48
CA PHE A 170 15.17 -4.02 -2.32
C PHE A 170 16.26 -4.81 -1.56
N GLU A 171 17.30 -5.24 -2.26
CA GLU A 171 18.42 -5.99 -1.68
C GLU A 171 19.19 -5.16 -0.65
N ASP A 172 19.44 -3.87 -0.91
CA ASP A 172 20.07 -2.97 0.05
C ASP A 172 19.24 -2.79 1.33
N SER A 173 17.92 -2.68 1.17
CA SER A 173 16.99 -2.57 2.30
C SER A 173 17.00 -3.85 3.12
N LEU A 174 16.91 -5.02 2.47
CA LEU A 174 17.01 -6.33 3.11
C LEU A 174 18.35 -6.54 3.80
N LYS A 175 19.45 -6.06 3.22
CA LYS A 175 20.79 -6.17 3.81
C LYS A 175 20.86 -5.37 5.11
N SER A 176 20.34 -4.14 5.12
CA SER A 176 20.27 -3.34 6.36
C SER A 176 19.39 -3.99 7.43
N ILE A 177 18.26 -4.56 7.03
CA ILE A 177 17.32 -5.28 7.90
C ILE A 177 18.01 -6.54 8.47
N LYS A 178 18.68 -7.31 7.62
CA LYS A 178 19.46 -8.50 7.99
C LYS A 178 20.55 -8.19 9.00
N GLU A 179 21.30 -7.09 8.83
CA GLU A 179 22.35 -6.72 9.77
C GLU A 179 21.77 -6.28 11.13
N ARG A 180 20.66 -5.51 11.13
CA ARG A 180 19.96 -5.15 12.37
C ARG A 180 19.44 -6.38 13.12
N LEU A 181 18.80 -7.31 12.40
CA LEU A 181 18.22 -8.52 12.99
C LEU A 181 19.29 -9.51 13.47
N LYS A 182 20.40 -9.66 12.73
CA LYS A 182 21.54 -10.46 13.19
C LYS A 182 22.12 -9.94 14.50
N LYS A 183 22.17 -8.61 14.66
CA LYS A 183 22.63 -7.99 15.90
C LYS A 183 21.69 -8.36 17.06
N SER A 184 20.38 -8.21 16.88
CA SER A 184 19.38 -8.58 17.89
C SER A 184 19.38 -10.08 18.22
N LEU A 185 19.60 -10.95 17.24
CA LEU A 185 19.73 -12.40 17.47
C LEU A 185 20.97 -12.77 18.28
N LYS A 186 22.11 -12.10 18.07
CA LYS A 186 23.32 -12.31 18.88
C LYS A 186 23.10 -11.86 20.32
N GLU A 187 22.48 -10.70 20.52
CA GLU A 187 22.15 -10.18 21.86
C GLU A 187 21.25 -11.15 22.64
N LEU A 188 20.23 -11.76 21.99
CA LEU A 188 19.36 -12.78 22.59
C LEU A 188 20.07 -14.11 22.89
N GLN A 189 21.12 -14.46 22.13
CA GLN A 189 21.93 -15.66 22.38
C GLN A 189 22.89 -15.45 23.55
N GLU A 190 23.47 -14.26 23.68
CA GLU A 190 24.35 -13.88 24.79
C GLU A 190 23.57 -13.74 26.12
N GLU A 191 22.30 -13.31 26.10
CA GLU A 191 21.43 -13.30 27.29
C GLU A 191 20.97 -14.69 27.77
N ASN A 192 21.01 -15.71 26.90
CA ASN A 192 20.65 -17.09 27.24
C ASN A 192 21.87 -17.98 27.56
N GLU A 193 23.09 -17.44 27.55
CA GLU A 193 24.23 -18.17 28.11
C GLU A 193 24.04 -18.27 29.64
N PRO A 194 24.19 -19.48 30.23
CA PRO A 194 24.07 -19.63 31.67
C PRO A 194 25.10 -18.74 32.35
N ALA A 195 24.66 -17.95 33.33
CA ALA A 195 25.54 -17.13 34.15
C ALA A 195 26.75 -17.98 34.60
N PRO A 196 27.99 -17.43 34.54
CA PRO A 196 29.17 -18.16 34.95
C PRO A 196 28.93 -18.76 36.34
N GLN A 197 29.04 -20.08 36.47
CA GLN A 197 28.86 -20.74 37.76
C GLN A 197 29.80 -20.08 38.76
N LEU A 198 29.22 -19.45 39.78
CA LEU A 198 29.98 -18.92 40.92
C LEU A 198 30.88 -20.04 41.46
N PRO A 199 32.18 -19.79 41.67
CA PRO A 199 33.10 -20.82 42.14
C PRO A 199 32.59 -21.42 43.45
N GLU A 200 32.60 -22.75 43.54
CA GLU A 200 32.13 -23.49 44.71
C GLU A 200 32.74 -22.94 46.01
N PRO A 201 31.96 -22.84 47.10
CA PRO A 201 32.47 -22.33 48.35
C PRO A 201 33.56 -23.28 48.86
N GLN A 202 34.77 -22.73 49.03
CA GLN A 202 35.90 -23.44 49.62
C GLN A 202 35.48 -23.99 50.99
N LYS A 203 35.56 -25.32 51.12
CA LYS A 203 35.42 -26.00 52.42
C LYS A 203 36.49 -25.46 53.36
N VAL A 204 36.08 -24.65 54.33
CA VAL A 204 36.91 -24.25 55.46
C VAL A 204 37.19 -25.51 56.28
N GLU A 205 38.45 -25.96 56.23
CA GLU A 205 38.98 -26.99 57.11
C GLU A 205 38.98 -26.44 58.55
N LYS A 206 38.22 -27.07 59.45
CA LYS A 206 38.19 -26.71 60.86
C LYS A 206 39.52 -27.11 61.51
N ILE A 207 40.15 -26.15 62.19
CA ILE A 207 41.14 -26.37 63.26
C ILE A 207 40.42 -26.17 64.59
#